data_AF-A0A0Q6W0D9-F1
#
_entry.id   AF-A0A0Q6W0D9-F1
#
_cell.length_a   1.000
_cell.length_b   1.000
_cell.length_c   1.000
_cell.angle_alpha   90.00
_cell.angle_beta   90.00
_cell.angle_gamma   90.00
#
_symmetry.space_group_name_H-M   'P 1'
#
loop_
_entity.id
_entity.type
_entity.pdbx_description
1 polymer ?
#
loop_
_entity_poly.entity_id
_entity_poly.type
_entity_poly.pdbx_seq_one_letter_code
_entity_poly.pdbx_strand_id
1 'polypeptide(L)' 'MFFDQQGQLRSLPADWTDVDPQDARTQAAAGRACLRADDLLTLSSLVGEITSRRSSRRSRVKTITPHA' A
#
# COMPACT_ATOMS: atom_id res chain seq x y z
N MET A 1 18.86 4.74 14.29
CA MET A 1 18.40 6.02 14.85
C MET A 1 17.99 6.93 13.69
N PHE A 2 16.97 7.76 13.85
CA PHE A 2 16.52 8.70 12.82
C PHE A 2 16.06 10.01 13.47
N PHE A 3 16.00 11.09 12.69
CA PHE A 3 15.42 12.36 13.14
C PHE A 3 13.93 12.39 12.82
N ASP A 4 13.10 12.73 13.80
CA ASP A 4 11.67 12.97 13.56
C ASP A 4 11.44 14.32 12.86
N GLN A 5 10.16 14.63 12.58
CA GLN A 5 9.77 15.86 11.92
C GLN A 5 10.06 17.12 12.75
N GLN A 6 10.36 16.96 14.04
CA GLN A 6 10.76 18.02 14.96
C GLN A 6 12.29 18.09 15.13
N GLY A 7 13.04 17.29 14.37
CA GLY A 7 14.50 17.24 14.42
C GLY A 7 15.05 16.59 15.68
N GLN A 8 14.24 15.84 16.43
CA GLN A 8 14.69 15.10 17.60
C GLN A 8 15.21 13.72 17.19
N LEU A 9 16.33 13.30 17.80
CA LEU A 9 16.90 11.99 17.55
C LEU A 9 16.06 10.92 18.25
N ARG A 10 15.45 10.04 17.47
CA ARG A 10 14.64 8.90 17.96
C ARG A 10 15.41 7.60 17.74
N SER A 11 15.45 6.79 18.79
CA SER A 11 15.96 5.43 18.71
C SER A 11 14.88 4.50 18.17
N LEU A 12 15.27 3.66 17.21
CA LEU A 12 14.48 2.52 16.77
C LEU A 12 15.04 1.27 17.44
N PRO A 13 14.19 0.27 17.78
CA PRO A 13 14.68 -1.05 18.16
C PRO A 13 15.66 -1.58 17.11
N ALA A 14 16.75 -2.21 17.55
CA ALA A 14 17.79 -2.74 16.64
C ALA A 14 17.19 -3.74 15.64
N ASP A 15 16.25 -4.56 16.10
CA ASP A 15 15.47 -5.53 15.33
C ASP A 15 14.67 -4.92 14.15
N TRP A 16 14.46 -3.59 14.15
CA TRP A 16 13.77 -2.85 13.10
C TRP A 16 14.72 -2.14 12.14
N THR A 17 16.02 -2.32 12.34
CA THR A 17 17.08 -1.76 11.51
C THR A 17 17.93 -2.89 10.97
N ASP A 18 18.61 -2.66 9.85
CA ASP A 18 19.53 -3.65 9.22
C ASP A 18 20.83 -3.85 10.04
N VAL A 19 20.79 -3.58 11.34
CA VAL A 19 21.92 -3.62 12.27
C VAL A 19 22.04 -4.98 12.94
N ASP A 20 20.92 -5.69 13.17
CA ASP A 20 20.92 -7.07 13.67
C ASP A 20 20.92 -8.03 12.46
N PRO A 21 21.69 -9.14 12.47
CA PRO A 21 21.55 -10.21 11.50
C PRO A 21 20.09 -10.56 11.21
N GLN A 22 19.75 -10.69 9.92
CA GLN A 22 18.42 -11.07 9.47
C GLN A 22 17.87 -12.25 10.28
N ASP A 23 16.74 -12.04 10.93
CA ASP A 23 16.07 -13.10 11.68
C ASP A 23 15.67 -14.26 10.75
N ALA A 24 15.46 -15.45 11.33
CA ALA A 24 15.12 -16.65 10.57
C ALA A 24 13.84 -16.48 9.73
N ARG A 25 12.93 -15.58 10.13
CA ARG A 25 11.72 -15.23 9.37
C ARG A 25 12.04 -14.43 8.12
N THR A 26 12.94 -13.45 8.21
CA THR A 26 13.35 -12.61 7.08
C THR A 26 14.19 -13.42 6.09
N GLN A 27 15.03 -14.34 6.58
CA GLN A 27 15.69 -15.34 5.72
C GLN A 27 14.69 -16.31 5.06
N ALA A 28 13.71 -16.82 5.81
CA ALA A 28 12.69 -17.71 5.25
C ALA A 28 11.80 -17.00 4.21
N ALA A 29 11.56 -15.71 4.41
CA ALA A 29 10.79 -14.85 3.53
C ALA A 29 11.59 -14.30 2.33
N ALA A 30 12.88 -14.64 2.18
CA ALA A 30 13.81 -14.11 1.17
C ALA A 30 13.24 -14.03 -0.27
N GLY A 31 12.53 -12.94 -0.58
CA GLY A 31 11.86 -12.75 -1.86
C GLY A 31 10.60 -13.60 -2.08
N ARG A 32 10.04 -14.22 -1.04
CA ARG A 32 8.79 -15.01 -1.11
C ARG A 32 7.53 -14.18 -1.09
N ALA A 33 7.64 -12.87 -0.82
CA ALA A 33 6.53 -11.96 -1.03
C ALA A 33 6.21 -11.95 -2.53
N CYS A 34 5.01 -12.41 -2.89
CA CYS A 34 4.59 -12.48 -4.30
C CYS A 34 4.63 -11.12 -5.01
N LEU A 35 4.63 -10.02 -4.26
CA LEU A 35 4.65 -8.64 -4.75
C LEU A 35 5.64 -7.83 -3.91
N ARG A 36 6.45 -6.99 -4.56
CA ARG A 36 7.28 -6.00 -3.86
C ARG A 36 6.42 -4.80 -3.45
N ALA A 37 6.96 -3.95 -2.56
CA ALA A 37 6.26 -2.74 -2.11
C ALA A 37 5.85 -1.83 -3.29
N ASP A 38 6.72 -1.67 -4.29
CA ASP A 38 6.43 -0.88 -5.50
C ASP A 38 5.29 -1.47 -6.35
N ASP A 39 5.21 -2.80 -6.42
CA ASP A 39 4.14 -3.50 -7.12
C ASP A 39 2.79 -3.28 -6.41
N LEU A 40 2.80 -3.26 -5.07
CA LEU A 40 1.60 -2.98 -4.27
C LEU A 40 1.15 -1.53 -4.42
N LEU A 41 2.08 -0.57 -4.48
CA LEU A 41 1.76 0.83 -4.77
C LEU A 41 1.16 0.98 -6.16
N THR A 42 1.75 0.35 -7.17
CA THR A 42 1.25 0.36 -8.56
C THR A 42 -0.14 -0.27 -8.64
N LEU A 43 -0.34 -1.42 -7.99
CA LEU A 43 -1.64 -2.09 -7.91
C LEU A 43 -2.70 -1.21 -7.22
N SER A 44 -2.34 -0.51 -6.15
CA SER A 44 -3.26 0.39 -5.43
C SER A 44 -3.77 1.51 -6.33
N SER A 45 -2.89 2.12 -7.14
CA SER A 45 -3.25 3.15 -8.11
C SER A 45 -4.20 2.60 -9.19
N LEU A 46 -3.90 1.42 -9.75
CA LEU A 46 -4.74 0.78 -10.77
C LEU A 46 -6.14 0.45 -10.23
N VAL A 47 -6.24 -0.06 -9.01
CA VAL A 47 -7.53 -0.31 -8.35
C VAL A 47 -8.31 0.99 -8.14
N GLY A 48 -7.63 2.07 -7.73
CA GLY A 48 -8.24 3.40 -7.61
C GLY A 48 -8.83 3.92 -8.92
N GLU A 49 -8.12 3.72 -10.04
CA GLU A 49 -8.63 4.10 -11.36
C GLU A 49 -9.84 3.28 -11.78
N ILE A 50 -9.78 1.95 -11.64
CA ILE A 50 -10.86 1.04 -12.04
C ILE A 50 -12.13 1.34 -11.24
N THR A 51 -12.00 1.53 -9.92
CA THR A 51 -13.13 1.84 -9.04
C THR A 51 -13.77 3.18 -9.38
N SER A 52 -12.95 4.22 -9.61
CA SER A 52 -13.42 5.54 -10.04
C SER A 52 -14.18 5.48 -11.38
N ARG A 53 -13.63 4.77 -12.37
CA ARG A 53 -14.29 4.56 -13.68
C ARG A 53 -15.57 3.72 -13.57
N ARG A 54 -15.68 2.81 -12.59
CA ARG A 54 -16.91 2.05 -12.34
C ARG A 54 -18.01 2.93 -11.76
N SER A 55 -17.66 3.79 -10.81
CA SER A 55 -18.60 4.72 -10.18
C SER A 55 -19.14 5.76 -11.17
N SER A 56 -18.27 6.31 -12.03
CA SER A 56 -18.70 7.25 -13.07
C SER A 56 -19.64 6.60 -14.09
N ARG A 57 -19.39 5.35 -14.50
CA ARG A 57 -20.30 4.60 -15.37
C ARG A 57 -21.67 4.37 -14.72
N ARG A 58 -21.71 3.98 -13.44
CA ARG A 58 -22.98 3.80 -12.72
C ARG A 58 -23.78 5.10 -12.63
N SER A 59 -23.11 6.22 -12.36
CA SER A 59 -23.75 7.54 -12.34
C SER A 59 -24.29 7.96 -13.72
N ARG A 60 -23.65 7.52 -14.81
CA ARG A 60 -24.08 7.82 -16.19
C ARG A 60 -25.23 6.94 -16.70
N VAL A 61 -25.57 5.86 -15.99
CA VAL A 61 -26.79 5.10 -16.26
C VAL A 61 -27.95 5.92 -15.68
N LYS A 62 -28.55 6.76 -16.53
CA LYS A 62 -29.80 7.43 -16.21
C LYS A 62 -30.88 6.37 -16.10
N THR A 63 -31.32 6.06 -14.89
CA THR A 63 -32.52 5.24 -14.67
C THR A 63 -33.68 5.96 -15.32
N ILE A 64 -34.22 5.40 -16.41
CA ILE A 64 -35.47 5.88 -17.01
C ILE A 64 -36.57 5.41 -16.07
N THR A 65 -36.90 6.22 -15.08
CA THR A 65 -38.05 5.98 -14.22
C THR A 65 -39.30 6.06 -15.10
N PRO A 66 -40.13 5.01 -15.19
CA PRO A 66 -41.37 5.10 -15.95
C PRO A 66 -42.31 6.08 -15.23
N HIS A 67 -42.83 7.05 -15.97
CA HIS A 67 -43.80 8.00 -15.46
C HIS A 67 -45.15 7.28 -15.36
N ALA A 68 -45.72 7.23 -14.16
CA ALA A 68 -47.12 6.88 -13.94
C ALA A 68 -48.03 8.04 -14.36
#